data_AF-A0A2N7BBF5-F1
#
_entry.id   AF-A0A2N7BBF5-F1
#
_cell.length_a   1.000
_cell.length_b   1.000
_cell.length_c   1.000
_cell.angle_alpha   90.00
_cell.angle_beta   90.00
_cell.angle_gamma   90.00
#
_symmetry.space_group_name_H-M   'P 1'
#
loop_
_entity.id
_entity.type
_entity.pdbx_description
1 polymer ?
#
loop_
_entity_poly.entity_id
_entity_poly.type
_entity_poly.pdbx_seq_one_letter_code
_entity_poly.pdbx_strand_id
1 'polypeptide(L)'
;MLRWLLFLLPVWAFSQAPATHDPSTILKEGDKYYFFSTGHGITVHTSTDLKSWQQSEPVFKKGTWPEWINTSVPGFKGHFWAPDLLFMNGKYYLYYSCSTFGASTSALGLATNVTLDAASPQYQWQDQGLVIESSDRKGYNAIDPNLFHDTDGRVYLTYGSFFGGIATVELDTSTGKIKTGATLTKVAGGNASDWEAACLIKEGKYYYLFVNNGLCCKGVNSTYTIVVGRSEQPLGPFLDDTGKDLTKGGGTIVLRTSGEFIGPGHVGLLAEKRLVSTHYYDANDNGKSKLRLLKLQFKKGWPILTP
;
A
#
# COMPACT_ATOMS: atom_id res chain seq x y z
N MET A 1 4.88 18.04 -60.69
CA MET A 1 4.00 17.61 -59.58
C MET A 1 4.78 17.72 -58.28
N LEU A 2 4.49 18.73 -57.46
CA LEU A 2 5.21 19.00 -56.22
C LEU A 2 4.58 18.17 -55.09
N ARG A 3 5.27 17.12 -54.62
CA ARG A 3 4.82 16.30 -53.48
C ARG A 3 5.26 16.97 -52.19
N TRP A 4 4.30 17.50 -51.44
CA TRP A 4 4.50 17.97 -50.08
C TRP A 4 4.66 16.74 -49.16
N LEU A 5 5.87 16.52 -48.62
CA LEU A 5 6.04 15.64 -47.47
C LEU A 5 5.58 16.39 -46.22
N LEU A 6 4.41 16.02 -45.70
CA LEU A 6 4.02 16.36 -44.33
C LEU A 6 4.88 15.52 -43.37
N PHE A 7 5.82 16.18 -42.70
CA PHE A 7 6.45 15.63 -41.51
C PHE A 7 5.42 15.59 -40.38
N LEU A 8 4.94 14.39 -40.05
CA LEU A 8 4.25 14.16 -38.77
C LEU A 8 5.31 14.28 -37.67
N LEU A 9 5.32 15.42 -36.97
CA LEU A 9 6.06 15.55 -35.72
C LEU A 9 5.49 14.52 -34.73
N PRO A 10 6.34 13.76 -34.02
CA PRO A 10 5.86 12.85 -32.99
C PRO A 10 5.14 13.69 -31.93
N VAL A 11 3.84 13.45 -31.78
CA VAL A 11 3.10 13.91 -30.61
C VAL A 11 3.70 13.16 -29.44
N TRP A 12 4.52 13.87 -28.66
CA TRP A 12 4.94 13.38 -27.34
C TRP A 12 3.67 13.28 -26.51
N ALA A 13 3.07 12.08 -26.47
CA ALA A 13 2.05 11.78 -25.49
C ALA A 13 2.72 11.96 -24.13
N PHE A 14 2.36 13.03 -23.42
CA PHE A 14 2.67 13.12 -22.00
C PHE A 14 2.08 11.87 -21.36
N SER A 15 2.93 10.98 -20.83
CA SER A 15 2.42 9.77 -20.17
C SER A 15 1.63 10.24 -18.95
N GLN A 16 0.29 10.20 -19.03
CA GLN A 16 -0.54 10.47 -17.87
C GLN A 16 -0.20 9.44 -16.79
N ALA A 17 -0.14 9.89 -15.54
CA ALA A 17 -0.01 8.99 -14.41
C ALA A 17 -1.10 7.91 -14.47
N PRO A 18 -0.76 6.63 -14.27
CA PRO A 18 -1.74 5.56 -14.37
C PRO A 18 -2.85 5.75 -13.34
N ALA A 19 -4.08 5.42 -13.75
CA ALA A 19 -5.19 5.32 -12.82
C ALA A 19 -4.90 4.17 -11.83
N THR A 20 -4.97 4.46 -10.54
CA THR A 20 -4.67 3.48 -9.48
C THR A 20 -5.34 3.90 -8.18
N HIS A 21 -5.55 2.94 -7.28
CA HIS A 21 -5.94 3.17 -5.90
C HIS A 21 -5.15 2.20 -5.04
N ASP A 22 -4.66 2.65 -3.89
CA ASP A 22 -3.81 1.86 -2.97
C ASP A 22 -2.61 1.19 -3.68
N PRO A 23 -1.69 1.97 -4.27
CA PRO A 23 -0.50 1.39 -4.88
C PRO A 23 0.40 0.78 -3.78
N SER A 24 0.82 -0.46 -3.99
CA SER A 24 1.74 -1.17 -3.12
C SER A 24 3.13 -0.53 -3.05
N THR A 25 3.98 -1.07 -2.18
CA THR A 25 5.44 -1.02 -2.35
C THR A 25 5.82 -1.36 -3.78
N ILE A 26 6.75 -0.61 -4.37
CA ILE A 26 7.29 -0.87 -5.70
C ILE A 26 8.51 -1.77 -5.54
N LEU A 27 8.53 -2.90 -6.24
CA LEU A 27 9.71 -3.77 -6.33
C LEU A 27 10.27 -3.75 -7.75
N LYS A 28 11.57 -4.07 -7.86
CA LYS A 28 12.25 -4.20 -9.15
C LYS A 28 12.70 -5.65 -9.37
N GLU A 29 12.38 -6.20 -10.53
CA GLU A 29 12.92 -7.47 -11.02
C GLU A 29 13.52 -7.26 -12.41
N GLY A 30 14.82 -7.55 -12.57
CA GLY A 30 15.55 -7.26 -13.80
C GLY A 30 15.56 -5.76 -14.12
N ASP A 31 15.03 -5.40 -15.28
CA ASP A 31 14.90 -4.02 -15.78
C ASP A 31 13.52 -3.39 -15.50
N LYS A 32 12.57 -4.16 -14.97
CA LYS A 32 11.18 -3.73 -14.74
C LYS A 32 10.93 -3.41 -13.25
N TYR A 33 10.16 -2.35 -13.03
CA TYR A 33 9.52 -2.00 -11.77
C TYR A 33 8.08 -2.48 -11.78
N TYR A 34 7.60 -2.90 -10.62
CA TYR A 34 6.29 -3.47 -10.41
C TYR A 34 5.63 -2.83 -9.22
N PHE A 35 4.37 -2.45 -9.35
CA PHE A 35 3.48 -2.29 -8.21
C PHE A 35 2.13 -2.93 -8.47
N PHE A 36 1.43 -3.19 -7.38
CA PHE A 36 0.13 -3.81 -7.35
C PHE A 36 -0.86 -2.78 -6.82
N SER A 37 -2.11 -2.85 -7.28
CA SER A 37 -3.13 -1.92 -6.80
C SER A 37 -4.48 -2.60 -6.59
N THR A 38 -5.33 -1.94 -5.82
CA THR A 38 -6.74 -2.29 -5.66
C THR A 38 -7.40 -2.54 -7.02
N GLY A 39 -8.21 -3.60 -7.13
CA GLY A 39 -8.93 -3.93 -8.35
C GLY A 39 -9.40 -5.39 -8.44
N HIS A 40 -10.09 -5.70 -9.54
CA HIS A 40 -10.55 -7.07 -9.80
C HIS A 40 -9.37 -8.01 -10.05
N GLY A 41 -9.13 -8.92 -9.10
CA GLY A 41 -8.02 -9.87 -9.12
C GLY A 41 -6.66 -9.30 -8.71
N ILE A 42 -6.59 -8.08 -8.15
CA ILE A 42 -5.37 -7.30 -7.91
C ILE A 42 -4.70 -6.88 -9.23
N THR A 43 -4.66 -5.57 -9.49
CA THR A 43 -4.11 -5.05 -10.74
C THR A 43 -2.60 -4.99 -10.65
N VAL A 44 -1.90 -5.45 -11.71
CA VAL A 44 -0.44 -5.40 -11.80
C VAL A 44 -0.03 -4.29 -12.75
N HIS A 45 0.88 -3.41 -12.31
CA HIS A 45 1.44 -2.33 -13.10
C HIS A 45 2.94 -2.53 -13.27
N THR A 46 3.42 -2.35 -14.49
CA THR A 46 4.84 -2.53 -14.86
C THR A 46 5.40 -1.30 -15.55
N SER A 47 6.68 -1.00 -15.31
CA SER A 47 7.38 0.12 -15.95
C SER A 47 8.87 -0.16 -16.03
N THR A 48 9.57 0.38 -17.03
CA THR A 48 11.04 0.34 -17.11
C THR A 48 11.69 1.67 -16.72
N ASP A 49 10.90 2.74 -16.61
CA ASP A 49 11.38 4.12 -16.41
C ASP A 49 10.71 4.87 -15.23
N LEU A 50 9.76 4.23 -14.53
CA LEU A 50 8.92 4.78 -13.46
C LEU A 50 7.96 5.90 -13.89
N LYS A 51 7.86 6.17 -15.20
CA LYS A 51 7.02 7.24 -15.77
C LYS A 51 5.87 6.65 -16.57
N SER A 52 6.20 5.74 -17.47
CA SER A 52 5.26 5.05 -18.34
C SER A 52 4.91 3.70 -17.72
N TRP A 53 3.64 3.50 -17.39
CA TRP A 53 3.16 2.29 -16.74
C TRP A 53 2.20 1.53 -17.65
N GLN A 54 2.30 0.20 -17.63
CA GLN A 54 1.42 -0.71 -18.36
C GLN A 54 0.77 -1.69 -17.38
N GLN A 55 -0.51 -1.98 -17.60
CA GLN A 55 -1.20 -3.02 -16.85
C GLN A 55 -0.93 -4.39 -17.45
N SER A 56 -0.72 -5.38 -16.59
CA SER A 56 -0.64 -6.81 -16.96
C SER A 56 -1.88 -7.56 -16.46
N GLU A 57 -1.97 -8.85 -16.81
CA GLU A 57 -3.00 -9.71 -16.25
C GLU A 57 -2.98 -9.67 -14.71
N PRO A 58 -4.16 -9.63 -14.06
CA PRO A 58 -4.25 -9.56 -12.62
C PRO A 58 -3.69 -10.83 -11.95
N VAL A 59 -3.31 -10.70 -10.69
CA VAL A 59 -2.74 -11.80 -9.86
C VAL A 59 -3.70 -12.98 -9.82
N PHE A 60 -4.96 -12.70 -9.52
CA PHE A 60 -6.05 -13.67 -9.61
C PHE A 60 -6.87 -13.38 -10.87
N LYS A 61 -7.21 -14.44 -11.62
CA LYS A 61 -8.08 -14.29 -12.79
C LYS A 61 -9.40 -13.64 -12.37
N LYS A 62 -9.83 -12.62 -13.12
CA LYS A 62 -11.09 -11.90 -12.84
C LYS A 62 -12.26 -12.87 -12.73
N GLY A 63 -13.07 -12.69 -11.68
CA GLY A 63 -14.20 -13.57 -11.37
C GLY A 63 -13.81 -14.86 -10.64
N THR A 64 -12.54 -15.04 -10.27
CA THR A 64 -12.06 -16.16 -9.47
C THR A 64 -11.28 -15.67 -8.26
N TRP A 65 -11.29 -16.45 -7.19
CA TRP A 65 -10.54 -16.19 -5.97
C TRP A 65 -10.44 -17.49 -5.14
N PRO A 66 -9.47 -17.59 -4.21
CA PRO A 66 -9.38 -18.71 -3.29
C PRO A 66 -10.67 -18.98 -2.51
N GLU A 67 -11.07 -20.25 -2.41
CA GLU A 67 -12.37 -20.64 -1.85
C GLU A 67 -12.58 -20.21 -0.40
N TRP A 68 -11.51 -20.18 0.41
CA TRP A 68 -11.57 -19.77 1.81
C TRP A 68 -12.15 -18.36 2.00
N ILE A 69 -12.03 -17.49 1.00
CA ILE A 69 -12.56 -16.12 1.03
C ILE A 69 -14.09 -16.13 1.10
N ASN A 70 -14.77 -17.12 0.49
CA ASN A 70 -16.23 -17.23 0.56
C ASN A 70 -16.73 -17.43 1.99
N THR A 71 -15.94 -18.11 2.82
CA THR A 71 -16.23 -18.34 4.24
C THR A 71 -15.86 -17.14 5.08
N SER A 72 -14.64 -16.60 4.95
CA SER A 72 -14.19 -15.47 5.77
C SER A 72 -14.88 -14.14 5.43
N VAL A 73 -15.24 -13.93 4.15
CA VAL A 73 -15.86 -12.68 3.66
C VAL A 73 -17.05 -13.01 2.75
N PRO A 74 -18.20 -13.39 3.34
CA PRO A 74 -19.41 -13.64 2.57
C PRO A 74 -19.81 -12.42 1.71
N GLY A 75 -20.10 -12.66 0.43
CA GLY A 75 -20.47 -11.60 -0.52
C GLY A 75 -19.30 -10.90 -1.20
N PHE A 76 -18.06 -11.37 -1.01
CA PHE A 76 -16.91 -10.91 -1.78
C PHE A 76 -17.14 -11.08 -3.29
N LYS A 77 -16.75 -10.08 -4.08
CA LYS A 77 -17.00 -10.01 -5.54
C LYS A 77 -15.71 -9.97 -6.37
N GLY A 78 -14.61 -10.45 -5.81
CA GLY A 78 -13.32 -10.49 -6.50
C GLY A 78 -12.61 -9.14 -6.65
N HIS A 79 -13.06 -8.09 -5.95
CA HIS A 79 -12.38 -6.78 -5.91
C HIS A 79 -11.49 -6.71 -4.67
N PHE A 80 -10.22 -7.02 -4.86
CA PHE A 80 -9.21 -7.07 -3.79
C PHE A 80 -8.65 -5.67 -3.53
N TRP A 81 -8.34 -5.36 -2.28
CA TRP A 81 -7.88 -4.01 -1.90
C TRP A 81 -6.47 -4.03 -1.31
N ALA A 82 -5.79 -2.89 -1.43
CA ALA A 82 -4.57 -2.55 -0.72
C ALA A 82 -3.53 -3.70 -0.72
N PRO A 83 -3.06 -4.14 -1.90
CA PRO A 83 -1.99 -5.11 -1.92
C PRO A 83 -0.69 -4.48 -1.38
N ASP A 84 0.11 -5.25 -0.65
CA ASP A 84 1.50 -4.90 -0.38
C ASP A 84 2.40 -6.13 -0.47
N LEU A 85 3.67 -5.91 -0.77
CA LEU A 85 4.60 -7.01 -1.01
C LEU A 85 6.03 -6.73 -0.55
N LEU A 86 6.71 -7.83 -0.23
CA LEU A 86 8.16 -7.86 -0.04
C LEU A 86 8.76 -9.09 -0.72
N PHE A 87 10.07 -9.04 -0.93
CA PHE A 87 10.85 -10.19 -1.36
C PHE A 87 11.61 -10.78 -0.17
N MET A 88 11.39 -12.05 0.13
CA MET A 88 12.15 -12.79 1.13
C MET A 88 12.25 -14.27 0.75
N ASN A 89 13.27 -14.97 1.22
CA ASN A 89 13.42 -16.43 1.02
C ASN A 89 13.29 -16.87 -0.45
N GLY A 90 13.76 -16.05 -1.39
CA GLY A 90 13.71 -16.33 -2.83
C GLY A 90 12.30 -16.21 -3.46
N LYS A 91 11.34 -15.60 -2.77
CA LYS A 91 9.96 -15.44 -3.23
C LYS A 91 9.44 -14.04 -2.95
N TYR A 92 8.49 -13.62 -3.77
CA TYR A 92 7.62 -12.47 -3.52
C TYR A 92 6.45 -12.92 -2.68
N TYR A 93 6.18 -12.19 -1.60
CA TYR A 93 5.05 -12.40 -0.70
C TYR A 93 4.10 -11.21 -0.89
N LEU A 94 2.94 -11.45 -1.48
CA LEU A 94 1.91 -10.46 -1.77
C LEU A 94 0.73 -10.65 -0.82
N TYR A 95 0.55 -9.69 0.08
CA TYR A 95 -0.59 -9.64 0.99
C TYR A 95 -1.68 -8.80 0.34
N TYR A 96 -2.93 -9.13 0.63
CA TYR A 96 -4.08 -8.46 0.04
C TYR A 96 -5.28 -8.48 0.97
N SER A 97 -6.15 -7.49 0.81
CA SER A 97 -7.36 -7.35 1.59
C SER A 97 -8.57 -7.91 0.86
N CYS A 98 -9.37 -8.70 1.56
CA CYS A 98 -10.71 -9.13 1.16
C CYS A 98 -11.71 -8.49 2.12
N SER A 99 -12.65 -7.71 1.60
CA SER A 99 -13.67 -7.06 2.42
C SER A 99 -14.88 -6.62 1.58
N THR A 100 -15.87 -6.03 2.25
CA THR A 100 -17.00 -5.33 1.64
C THR A 100 -17.11 -3.93 2.24
N PHE A 101 -17.46 -2.92 1.44
CA PHE A 101 -17.31 -1.52 1.84
C PHE A 101 -18.15 -1.17 3.08
N GLY A 102 -17.51 -0.59 4.09
CA GLY A 102 -18.13 -0.22 5.37
C GLY A 102 -18.38 -1.37 6.35
N ALA A 103 -17.96 -2.60 6.00
CA ALA A 103 -18.05 -3.75 6.88
C ALA A 103 -16.81 -3.88 7.79
N SER A 104 -16.95 -4.71 8.83
CA SER A 104 -15.84 -5.16 9.68
C SER A 104 -15.48 -6.64 9.48
N THR A 105 -16.25 -7.33 8.63
CA THR A 105 -15.96 -8.69 8.19
C THR A 105 -14.97 -8.62 7.04
N SER A 106 -13.69 -8.81 7.38
CA SER A 106 -12.57 -8.63 6.46
C SER A 106 -11.52 -9.70 6.72
N ALA A 107 -10.67 -9.94 5.72
CA ALA A 107 -9.56 -10.87 5.85
C ALA A 107 -8.35 -10.40 5.04
N LEU A 108 -7.16 -10.61 5.62
CA LEU A 108 -5.90 -10.55 4.90
C LEU A 108 -5.54 -11.95 4.38
N GLY A 109 -5.28 -12.04 3.09
CA GLY A 109 -4.71 -13.23 2.45
C GLY A 109 -3.24 -13.03 2.09
N LEU A 110 -2.57 -14.13 1.74
CA LEU A 110 -1.19 -14.15 1.24
C LEU A 110 -1.13 -14.98 -0.04
N ALA A 111 -0.53 -14.44 -1.09
CA ALA A 111 -0.08 -15.20 -2.26
C ALA A 111 1.44 -15.10 -2.39
N THR A 112 2.07 -16.15 -2.92
CA THR A 112 3.51 -16.15 -3.21
C THR A 112 3.81 -16.47 -4.66
N ASN A 113 4.90 -15.93 -5.17
CA ASN A 113 5.44 -16.25 -6.49
C ASN A 113 6.97 -16.17 -6.44
N VAL A 114 7.67 -16.89 -7.31
CA VAL A 114 9.14 -16.87 -7.37
C VAL A 114 9.67 -15.76 -8.30
N THR A 115 8.80 -15.22 -9.14
CA THR A 115 9.11 -14.17 -10.12
C THR A 115 7.91 -13.24 -10.32
N LEU A 116 8.17 -11.99 -10.69
CA LEU A 116 7.14 -11.02 -11.08
C LEU A 116 6.98 -10.93 -12.61
N ASP A 117 7.94 -11.45 -13.38
CA ASP A 117 7.87 -11.47 -14.84
C ASP A 117 6.88 -12.52 -15.36
N ALA A 118 5.72 -12.05 -15.83
CA ALA A 118 4.65 -12.88 -16.37
C ALA A 118 5.06 -13.72 -17.61
N ALA A 119 6.19 -13.39 -18.25
CA ALA A 119 6.75 -14.17 -19.35
C ALA A 119 7.58 -15.39 -18.88
N SER A 120 7.97 -15.43 -17.60
CA SER A 120 8.73 -16.55 -17.05
C SER A 120 7.90 -17.82 -16.99
N PRO A 121 8.44 -19.00 -17.37
CA PRO A 121 7.74 -20.28 -17.21
C PRO A 121 7.51 -20.65 -15.73
N GLN A 122 8.19 -19.97 -14.79
CA GLN A 122 8.02 -20.15 -13.36
C GLN A 122 6.98 -19.19 -12.76
N TYR A 123 6.39 -18.31 -13.56
CA TYR A 123 5.41 -17.33 -13.09
C TYR A 123 4.11 -18.04 -12.71
N GLN A 124 3.88 -18.16 -11.41
CA GLN A 124 2.64 -18.73 -10.87
C GLN A 124 2.40 -18.22 -9.45
N TRP A 125 1.34 -17.41 -9.29
CA TRP A 125 0.86 -17.03 -7.96
C TRP A 125 0.21 -18.23 -7.26
N GLN A 126 0.71 -18.54 -6.07
CA GLN A 126 0.22 -19.60 -5.21
C GLN A 126 -0.44 -18.99 -3.97
N ASP A 127 -1.74 -19.16 -3.83
CA ASP A 127 -2.46 -18.82 -2.60
C ASP A 127 -1.87 -19.59 -1.41
N GLN A 128 -1.58 -18.88 -0.34
CA GLN A 128 -1.11 -19.41 0.93
C GLN A 128 -2.19 -19.29 2.01
N GLY A 129 -3.41 -18.92 1.64
CA GLY A 129 -4.55 -18.88 2.55
C GLY A 129 -4.62 -17.64 3.43
N LEU A 130 -5.53 -17.70 4.39
CA LEU A 130 -5.79 -16.69 5.41
C LEU A 130 -4.54 -16.35 6.23
N VAL A 131 -4.33 -15.07 6.51
CA VAL A 131 -3.32 -14.56 7.45
C VAL A 131 -3.99 -14.16 8.75
N ILE A 132 -5.03 -13.33 8.66
CA ILE A 132 -5.84 -12.86 9.78
C ILE A 132 -7.20 -12.39 9.27
N GLU A 133 -8.24 -12.55 10.08
CA GLU A 133 -9.58 -12.05 9.80
C GLU A 133 -10.12 -11.22 10.97
N SER A 134 -11.09 -10.36 10.67
CA SER A 134 -11.87 -9.60 11.63
C SER A 134 -13.36 -9.84 11.37
N SER A 135 -14.17 -9.82 12.43
CA SER A 135 -15.62 -10.04 12.33
C SER A 135 -16.45 -8.98 13.04
N ASP A 136 -15.82 -8.09 13.83
CA ASP A 136 -16.50 -7.02 14.57
C ASP A 136 -15.77 -5.68 14.50
N ARG A 137 -16.43 -4.63 14.98
CA ARG A 137 -15.92 -3.26 15.04
C ARG A 137 -15.14 -2.94 16.32
N LYS A 138 -14.89 -3.93 17.18
CA LYS A 138 -14.16 -3.76 18.45
C LYS A 138 -12.66 -3.97 18.23
N GLY A 139 -12.29 -4.89 17.36
CA GLY A 139 -10.92 -5.16 16.95
C GLY A 139 -10.39 -4.25 15.85
N TYR A 140 -9.24 -4.64 15.30
CA TYR A 140 -8.65 -4.00 14.11
C TYR A 140 -9.28 -4.60 12.85
N ASN A 141 -9.67 -3.75 11.89
CA ASN A 141 -10.17 -4.23 10.60
C ASN A 141 -9.03 -4.96 9.85
N ALA A 142 -9.24 -6.20 9.42
CA ALA A 142 -8.22 -6.99 8.73
C ALA A 142 -8.07 -6.59 7.25
N ILE A 143 -7.68 -5.34 7.00
CA ILE A 143 -7.35 -4.76 5.69
C ILE A 143 -6.09 -3.87 5.79
N ASP A 144 -5.62 -3.39 4.66
CA ASP A 144 -4.48 -2.47 4.50
C ASP A 144 -3.17 -3.02 5.08
N PRO A 145 -2.69 -4.19 4.61
CA PRO A 145 -1.42 -4.74 5.03
C PRO A 145 -0.27 -3.84 4.54
N ASN A 146 0.71 -3.63 5.41
CA ASN A 146 2.05 -3.24 5.04
C ASN A 146 3.06 -4.20 5.65
N LEU A 147 4.09 -4.53 4.86
CA LEU A 147 5.15 -5.42 5.29
C LEU A 147 6.46 -4.65 5.46
N PHE A 148 7.09 -4.85 6.60
CA PHE A 148 8.38 -4.23 6.91
C PHE A 148 9.39 -5.30 7.33
N HIS A 149 10.44 -5.47 6.51
CA HIS A 149 11.58 -6.34 6.82
C HIS A 149 12.66 -5.50 7.52
N ASP A 150 12.88 -5.78 8.80
CA ASP A 150 13.85 -5.08 9.63
C ASP A 150 15.28 -5.59 9.40
N THR A 151 16.25 -4.78 9.80
CA THR A 151 17.69 -5.06 9.64
C THR A 151 18.18 -6.25 10.48
N ASP A 152 17.39 -6.72 11.43
CA ASP A 152 17.69 -7.91 12.25
C ASP A 152 17.04 -9.19 11.70
N GLY A 153 16.39 -9.13 10.54
CA GLY A 153 15.75 -10.27 9.87
C GLY A 153 14.32 -10.54 10.33
N ARG A 154 13.78 -9.80 11.30
CA ARG A 154 12.36 -9.87 11.66
C ARG A 154 11.52 -9.20 10.58
N VAL A 155 10.32 -9.74 10.38
CA VAL A 155 9.33 -9.15 9.47
C VAL A 155 8.09 -8.78 10.28
N TYR A 156 7.61 -7.57 10.08
CA TYR A 156 6.43 -7.03 10.72
C TYR A 156 5.30 -6.85 9.71
N LEU A 157 4.10 -7.24 10.10
CA LEU A 157 2.86 -6.89 9.44
C LEU A 157 2.21 -5.75 10.22
N THR A 158 2.06 -4.60 9.59
CA THR A 158 1.26 -3.49 10.11
C THR A 158 -0.03 -3.41 9.29
N TYR A 159 -1.19 -3.35 9.94
CA TYR A 159 -2.47 -3.31 9.24
C TYR A 159 -3.55 -2.60 10.07
N GLY A 160 -4.68 -2.29 9.44
CA GLY A 160 -5.83 -1.73 10.12
C GLY A 160 -6.48 -0.57 9.38
N SER A 161 -7.77 -0.39 9.61
CA SER A 161 -8.56 0.71 9.08
C SER A 161 -9.75 0.96 10.04
N PHE A 162 -9.89 2.20 10.52
CA PHE A 162 -10.93 2.63 11.48
C PHE A 162 -10.93 1.80 12.78
N PHE A 163 -12.09 1.62 13.41
CA PHE A 163 -12.34 0.74 14.58
C PHE A 163 -11.26 0.82 15.67
N GLY A 164 -10.56 -0.30 15.94
CA GLY A 164 -9.47 -0.42 16.91
C GLY A 164 -8.20 0.37 16.56
N GLY A 165 -8.09 0.88 15.33
CA GLY A 165 -6.96 1.63 14.81
C GLY A 165 -6.01 0.75 13.99
N ILE A 166 -4.72 1.05 14.09
CA ILE A 166 -3.64 0.34 13.41
C ILE A 166 -2.93 -0.57 14.40
N ALA A 167 -2.70 -1.82 14.00
CA ALA A 167 -1.92 -2.79 14.76
C ALA A 167 -0.67 -3.23 14.01
N THR A 168 0.38 -3.59 14.75
CA THR A 168 1.58 -4.26 14.23
C THR A 168 1.80 -5.58 14.95
N VAL A 169 2.23 -6.60 14.22
CA VAL A 169 2.57 -7.94 14.73
C VAL A 169 3.75 -8.53 13.98
N GLU A 170 4.55 -9.35 14.65
CA GLU A 170 5.65 -10.08 14.01
C GLU A 170 5.11 -11.25 13.18
N LEU A 171 5.67 -11.43 11.98
CA LEU A 171 5.43 -12.57 11.11
C LEU A 171 6.51 -13.64 11.31
N ASP A 172 6.11 -14.90 11.18
CA ASP A 172 7.03 -16.01 10.98
C ASP A 172 7.49 -16.00 9.51
N THR A 173 8.77 -15.72 9.29
CA THR A 173 9.35 -15.59 7.95
C THR A 173 9.36 -16.91 7.16
N SER A 174 9.25 -18.06 7.83
CA SER A 174 9.17 -19.36 7.16
C SER A 174 7.80 -19.60 6.52
N THR A 175 6.74 -19.01 7.06
CA THR A 175 5.36 -19.21 6.60
C THR A 175 4.71 -17.97 6.00
N GLY A 176 5.20 -16.77 6.32
CA GLY A 176 4.50 -15.51 6.04
C GLY A 176 3.22 -15.34 6.87
N LYS A 177 3.05 -16.07 7.97
CA LYS A 177 1.87 -15.96 8.85
C LYS A 177 2.24 -15.27 10.15
N ILE A 178 1.23 -14.89 10.93
CA ILE A 178 1.47 -14.33 12.27
C ILE A 178 2.28 -15.34 13.09
N LYS A 179 3.39 -14.88 13.64
CA LYS A 179 4.27 -15.72 14.45
C LYS A 179 3.52 -16.22 15.69
N THR A 180 3.62 -17.52 15.97
CA THR A 180 2.98 -18.11 17.14
C THR A 180 3.42 -17.42 18.43
N GLY A 181 2.46 -16.99 19.24
CA GLY A 181 2.71 -16.25 20.49
C GLY A 181 2.99 -14.76 20.31
N ALA A 182 3.03 -14.23 19.07
CA ALA A 182 3.15 -12.80 18.85
C ALA A 182 1.89 -12.05 19.31
N THR A 183 2.09 -10.86 19.86
CA THR A 183 1.01 -9.99 20.33
C THR A 183 0.75 -8.87 19.33
N LEU A 184 -0.52 -8.65 18.99
CA LEU A 184 -0.95 -7.49 18.23
C LEU A 184 -0.78 -6.23 19.08
N THR A 185 0.08 -5.32 18.64
CA THR A 185 0.36 -4.06 19.33
C THR A 185 -0.33 -2.91 18.61
N LYS A 186 -1.17 -2.14 19.31
CA LYS A 186 -1.76 -0.92 18.73
C LYS A 186 -0.68 0.14 18.55
N VAL A 187 -0.54 0.67 17.35
CA VAL A 187 0.52 1.63 16.99
C VAL A 187 0.00 3.00 16.57
N ALA A 188 -1.27 3.11 16.16
CA ALA A 188 -1.90 4.39 15.83
C ALA A 188 -3.43 4.33 15.94
N GLY A 189 -4.07 5.49 16.13
CA GLY A 189 -5.52 5.64 16.04
C GLY A 189 -6.34 4.84 17.07
N GLY A 190 -7.56 4.50 16.67
CA GLY A 190 -8.56 3.80 17.47
C GLY A 190 -9.82 4.63 17.74
N ASN A 191 -10.70 4.10 18.60
CA ASN A 191 -11.99 4.73 18.96
C ASN A 191 -12.83 5.09 17.72
N ALA A 192 -12.82 4.23 16.69
CA ALA A 192 -13.52 4.43 15.42
C ALA A 192 -13.11 5.68 14.62
N SER A 193 -11.92 6.25 14.90
CA SER A 193 -11.38 7.39 14.15
C SER A 193 -10.89 6.98 12.76
N ASP A 194 -10.92 7.90 11.81
CA ASP A 194 -10.57 7.72 10.39
C ASP A 194 -9.05 7.53 10.16
N TRP A 195 -8.50 6.39 10.59
CA TRP A 195 -7.08 6.02 10.44
C TRP A 195 -6.95 4.72 9.66
N GLU A 196 -6.11 4.68 8.63
CA GLU A 196 -5.89 3.48 7.81
C GLU A 196 -4.57 3.57 7.00
N ALA A 197 -4.31 2.58 6.13
CA ALA A 197 -3.21 2.59 5.18
C ALA A 197 -1.83 2.92 5.78
N ALA A 198 -1.45 2.15 6.80
CA ALA A 198 -0.19 2.33 7.50
C ALA A 198 1.00 1.83 6.67
N CYS A 199 2.15 2.51 6.76
CA CYS A 199 3.41 2.08 6.18
C CYS A 199 4.56 2.29 7.18
N LEU A 200 5.21 1.21 7.58
CA LEU A 200 6.34 1.21 8.51
C LEU A 200 7.66 1.16 7.75
N ILE A 201 8.54 2.11 8.03
CA ILE A 201 9.90 2.13 7.49
C ILE A 201 10.93 2.36 8.60
N LYS A 202 12.22 2.17 8.28
CA LYS A 202 13.33 2.50 9.17
C LYS A 202 14.32 3.44 8.48
N GLU A 203 14.75 4.46 9.21
CA GLU A 203 15.81 5.39 8.79
C GLU A 203 16.70 5.70 10.00
N GLY A 204 17.99 5.35 9.90
CA GLY A 204 18.93 5.42 11.01
C GLY A 204 18.44 4.59 12.20
N LYS A 205 18.34 5.22 13.37
CA LYS A 205 17.88 4.57 14.61
C LYS A 205 16.36 4.60 14.82
N TYR A 206 15.61 5.23 13.92
CA TYR A 206 14.18 5.42 14.09
C TYR A 206 13.37 4.57 13.10
N TYR A 207 12.29 4.03 13.61
CA TYR A 207 11.16 3.53 12.84
C TYR A 207 10.18 4.68 12.62
N TYR A 208 9.67 4.83 11.41
CA TYR A 208 8.68 5.84 11.04
C TYR A 208 7.42 5.13 10.58
N LEU A 209 6.30 5.45 11.23
CA LEU A 209 5.00 4.93 10.87
C LEU A 209 4.22 6.03 10.15
N PHE A 210 4.15 5.93 8.83
CA PHE A 210 3.21 6.71 8.03
C PHE A 210 1.82 6.11 8.19
N VAL A 211 0.80 6.94 8.33
CA VAL A 211 -0.59 6.51 8.37
C VAL A 211 -1.44 7.57 7.69
N ASN A 212 -2.52 7.16 7.05
CA ASN A 212 -3.52 8.09 6.56
C ASN A 212 -4.49 8.49 7.67
N ASN A 213 -4.85 9.78 7.70
CA ASN A 213 -5.94 10.32 8.49
C ASN A 213 -6.96 11.05 7.61
N GLY A 214 -8.24 10.94 7.96
CA GLY A 214 -9.35 11.52 7.19
C GLY A 214 -9.95 10.53 6.19
N LEU A 215 -10.79 11.04 5.27
CA LEU A 215 -11.62 10.19 4.42
C LEU A 215 -11.07 10.11 3.00
N CYS A 216 -10.77 8.89 2.55
CA CYS A 216 -10.53 8.57 1.15
C CYS A 216 -11.85 8.55 0.35
N CYS A 217 -11.70 8.25 -0.93
CA CYS A 217 -12.74 7.62 -1.74
C CYS A 217 -13.96 8.51 -2.02
N LYS A 218 -13.78 9.83 -1.91
CA LYS A 218 -14.80 10.85 -2.19
C LYS A 218 -14.42 11.78 -3.36
N GLY A 219 -13.48 11.34 -4.21
CA GLY A 219 -12.96 12.12 -5.32
C GLY A 219 -12.41 13.46 -4.84
N VAL A 220 -12.89 14.56 -5.42
CA VAL A 220 -12.51 15.93 -5.03
C VAL A 220 -12.94 16.33 -3.61
N ASN A 221 -13.83 15.56 -2.98
CA ASN A 221 -14.28 15.80 -1.60
C ASN A 221 -13.50 14.96 -0.56
N SER A 222 -12.43 14.27 -0.97
CA SER A 222 -11.59 13.49 -0.06
C SER A 222 -10.78 14.41 0.86
N THR A 223 -10.69 14.06 2.14
CA THR A 223 -9.98 14.83 3.17
C THR A 223 -8.67 14.16 3.61
N TYR A 224 -8.28 13.12 2.88
CA TYR A 224 -7.13 12.27 3.17
C TYR A 224 -5.83 13.06 3.33
N THR A 225 -5.10 12.74 4.40
CA THR A 225 -3.81 13.35 4.74
C THR A 225 -2.87 12.26 5.23
N ILE A 226 -1.62 12.31 4.82
CA ILE A 226 -0.57 11.41 5.30
C ILE A 226 0.09 12.08 6.51
N VAL A 227 0.05 11.41 7.65
CA VAL A 227 0.74 11.80 8.89
C VAL A 227 1.83 10.79 9.23
N VAL A 228 2.77 11.19 10.09
CA VAL A 228 3.85 10.32 10.56
C VAL A 228 4.12 10.50 12.05
N GLY A 229 4.50 9.41 12.70
CA GLY A 229 5.18 9.40 13.99
C GLY A 229 6.44 8.54 13.91
N ARG A 230 7.36 8.70 14.85
CA ARG A 230 8.58 7.88 14.92
C ARG A 230 8.82 7.27 16.29
N SER A 231 9.56 6.16 16.32
CA SER A 231 9.96 5.45 17.53
C SER A 231 11.36 4.87 17.38
N GLU A 232 12.07 4.62 18.48
CA GLU A 232 13.31 3.81 18.46
C GLU A 232 13.03 2.31 18.50
N GLN A 233 11.75 1.92 18.63
CA GLN A 233 11.29 0.53 18.66
C GLN A 233 10.29 0.28 17.53
N PRO A 234 10.30 -0.92 16.89
CA PRO A 234 9.41 -1.22 15.77
C PRO A 234 7.92 -1.26 16.14
N LEU A 235 7.62 -1.44 17.44
CA LEU A 235 6.25 -1.52 17.97
C LEU A 235 5.81 -0.23 18.69
N GLY A 236 6.58 0.85 18.56
CA GLY A 236 6.28 2.12 19.19
C GLY A 236 6.73 2.23 20.66
N PRO A 237 6.27 3.26 21.39
CA PRO A 237 5.29 4.24 20.97
C PRO A 237 5.82 5.12 19.82
N PHE A 238 4.95 5.46 18.87
CA PHE A 238 5.26 6.37 17.78
C PHE A 238 4.78 7.77 18.16
N LEU A 239 5.72 8.71 18.27
CA LEU A 239 5.45 10.09 18.65
C LEU A 239 5.64 11.01 17.45
N ASP A 240 4.85 12.08 17.37
CA ASP A 240 5.02 13.15 16.39
C ASP A 240 6.11 14.18 16.79
N ASP A 241 6.31 15.21 15.98
CA ASP A 241 7.31 16.26 16.17
C ASP A 241 7.06 17.18 17.38
N THR A 242 5.89 17.06 17.98
CA THR A 242 5.52 17.72 19.25
C THR A 242 5.58 16.78 20.45
N GLY A 243 5.87 15.50 20.23
CA GLY A 243 5.92 14.46 21.26
C GLY A 243 4.57 13.81 21.56
N LYS A 244 3.52 14.05 20.75
CA LYS A 244 2.20 13.44 20.94
C LYS A 244 2.13 12.07 20.27
N ASP A 245 1.59 11.11 21.00
CA ASP A 245 1.48 9.70 20.57
C ASP A 245 0.41 9.50 19.49
N LEU A 246 0.71 8.74 18.43
CA LEU A 246 -0.23 8.40 17.35
C LEU A 246 -1.48 7.65 17.86
N THR A 247 -1.36 6.85 18.93
CA THR A 247 -2.50 6.18 19.59
C THR A 247 -3.41 7.15 20.36
N LYS A 248 -2.98 8.41 20.49
CA LYS A 248 -3.70 9.53 21.12
C LYS A 248 -3.98 10.66 20.11
N GLY A 249 -3.91 10.35 18.81
CA GLY A 249 -4.18 11.31 17.73
C GLY A 249 -3.10 12.37 17.56
N GLY A 250 -1.84 12.06 17.91
CA GLY A 250 -0.68 12.77 17.37
C GLY A 250 -0.47 12.45 15.90
N GLY A 251 0.43 13.16 15.24
CA GLY A 251 0.86 12.89 13.86
C GLY A 251 1.35 14.16 13.17
N THR A 252 2.61 14.15 12.75
CA THR A 252 3.18 15.23 11.95
C THR A 252 2.68 15.08 10.52
N ILE A 253 2.03 16.10 9.95
CA ILE A 253 1.55 16.07 8.57
C ILE A 253 2.73 16.06 7.60
N VAL A 254 2.81 15.02 6.76
CA VAL A 254 3.83 14.87 5.73
C VAL A 254 3.32 15.32 4.37
N LEU A 255 2.07 14.97 4.04
CA LEU A 255 1.47 15.28 2.75
C LEU A 255 -0.05 15.46 2.91
N ARG A 256 -0.59 16.49 2.27
CA ARG A 256 -2.01 16.83 2.29
C ARG A 256 -2.42 17.39 0.93
N THR A 257 -3.70 17.65 0.75
CA THR A 257 -4.24 18.34 -0.43
C THR A 257 -3.44 19.61 -0.78
N SER A 258 -3.03 19.73 -2.03
CA SER A 258 -2.35 20.91 -2.57
C SER A 258 -2.68 21.06 -4.06
N GLY A 259 -3.29 22.18 -4.44
CA GLY A 259 -3.72 22.42 -5.81
C GLY A 259 -4.67 21.32 -6.31
N GLU A 260 -4.35 20.74 -7.45
CA GLU A 260 -5.08 19.66 -8.10
C GLU A 260 -4.89 18.28 -7.43
N PHE A 261 -3.91 18.14 -6.55
CA PHE A 261 -3.61 16.88 -5.85
C PHE A 261 -4.46 16.76 -4.59
N ILE A 262 -5.68 16.24 -4.73
CA ILE A 262 -6.62 16.11 -3.60
C ILE A 262 -6.40 14.80 -2.86
N GLY A 263 -6.42 14.85 -1.53
CA GLY A 263 -6.50 13.68 -0.65
C GLY A 263 -5.43 12.61 -0.93
N PRO A 264 -4.12 12.95 -0.93
CA PRO A 264 -3.09 11.96 -1.18
C PRO A 264 -3.02 10.92 -0.06
N GLY A 265 -2.78 9.65 -0.40
CA GLY A 265 -2.72 8.58 0.58
C GLY A 265 -2.30 7.22 0.06
N HIS A 266 -2.25 6.29 1.01
CA HIS A 266 -1.80 4.91 0.84
C HIS A 266 -0.36 4.82 0.32
N VAL A 267 0.58 4.85 1.27
CA VAL A 267 2.02 4.89 0.97
C VAL A 267 2.56 3.50 0.66
N GLY A 268 3.24 3.38 -0.48
CA GLY A 268 4.19 2.30 -0.76
C GLY A 268 5.60 2.85 -0.93
N LEU A 269 6.63 2.02 -0.73
CA LEU A 269 8.03 2.43 -0.83
C LEU A 269 8.69 1.87 -2.10
N LEU A 270 9.61 2.63 -2.70
CA LEU A 270 10.66 2.15 -3.59
C LEU A 270 12.00 2.44 -2.90
N ALA A 271 12.44 1.50 -2.08
CA ALA A 271 13.48 1.75 -1.07
C ALA A 271 14.82 2.16 -1.71
N GLU A 272 15.23 1.47 -2.78
CA GLU A 272 16.52 1.66 -3.44
C GLU A 272 16.63 3.01 -4.16
N LYS A 273 15.51 3.66 -4.45
CA LYS A 273 15.48 5.02 -5.03
C LYS A 273 15.01 6.08 -4.04
N ARG A 274 14.64 5.70 -2.83
CA ARG A 274 13.99 6.57 -1.84
C ARG A 274 12.79 7.31 -2.45
N LEU A 275 11.94 6.57 -3.17
CA LEU A 275 10.66 7.10 -3.65
C LEU A 275 9.51 6.51 -2.84
N VAL A 276 8.42 7.26 -2.77
CA VAL A 276 7.13 6.85 -2.23
C VAL A 276 6.13 6.83 -3.37
N SER A 277 5.44 5.68 -3.53
CA SER A 277 4.20 5.59 -4.27
C SER A 277 3.04 6.01 -3.38
N THR A 278 2.11 6.77 -3.94
CA THR A 278 0.86 7.15 -3.29
C THR A 278 -0.19 7.38 -4.37
N HIS A 279 -1.48 7.24 -4.05
CA HIS A 279 -2.53 7.75 -4.92
C HIS A 279 -2.93 9.17 -4.50
N TYR A 280 -3.56 9.90 -5.41
CA TYR A 280 -4.28 11.13 -5.15
C TYR A 280 -5.49 11.24 -6.08
N TYR A 281 -6.49 12.04 -5.70
CA TYR A 281 -7.65 12.35 -6.54
C TYR A 281 -7.37 13.61 -7.35
N ASP A 282 -7.33 13.49 -8.68
CA ASP A 282 -6.97 14.60 -9.57
C ASP A 282 -8.16 15.54 -9.81
N ALA A 283 -8.09 16.76 -9.29
CA ALA A 283 -9.15 17.76 -9.47
C ALA A 283 -9.36 18.17 -10.94
N ASN A 284 -8.33 18.07 -11.78
CA ASN A 284 -8.42 18.37 -13.21
C ASN A 284 -9.06 17.22 -14.01
N ASP A 285 -9.28 16.07 -13.38
CA ASP A 285 -9.87 14.87 -13.97
C ASP A 285 -10.98 14.31 -13.07
N ASN A 286 -11.88 15.20 -12.61
CA ASN A 286 -13.08 14.88 -11.84
C ASN A 286 -12.84 14.01 -10.59
N GLY A 287 -11.69 14.17 -9.94
CA GLY A 287 -11.32 13.40 -8.76
C GLY A 287 -10.92 11.95 -9.07
N LYS A 288 -10.52 11.64 -10.31
CA LYS A 288 -10.00 10.32 -10.67
C LYS A 288 -8.72 10.04 -9.88
N SER A 289 -8.66 8.86 -9.27
CA SER A 289 -7.49 8.42 -8.51
C SER A 289 -6.32 8.05 -9.44
N LYS A 290 -5.15 8.64 -9.21
CA LYS A 290 -3.93 8.47 -10.04
C LYS A 290 -2.69 8.26 -9.19
N LEU A 291 -1.70 7.60 -9.76
CA LEU A 291 -0.41 7.38 -9.12
C LEU A 291 0.35 8.70 -8.99
N ARG A 292 1.03 8.89 -7.87
CA ARG A 292 2.07 9.91 -7.71
C ARG A 292 3.30 9.26 -7.09
N LEU A 293 4.46 9.57 -7.67
CA LEU A 293 5.75 9.25 -7.09
C LEU A 293 6.35 10.50 -6.47
N LEU A 294 6.84 10.37 -5.24
CA LEU A 294 7.46 11.46 -4.49
C LEU A 294 8.80 11.01 -3.93
N LYS A 295 9.78 11.90 -3.88
CA LYS A 295 11.05 11.65 -3.21
C LYS A 295 10.86 11.69 -1.70
N LEU A 296 11.40 10.67 -1.02
CA LEU A 296 11.51 10.60 0.42
C LEU A 296 12.85 11.15 0.88
N GLN A 297 12.81 12.30 1.52
CA GLN A 297 13.97 12.94 2.14
C GLN A 297 13.71 13.15 3.63
N PHE A 298 14.76 13.46 4.39
CA PHE A 298 14.65 13.77 5.82
C PHE A 298 15.20 15.15 6.10
N LYS A 299 14.44 15.96 6.83
CA LYS A 299 14.84 17.29 7.30
C LYS A 299 14.67 17.36 8.82
N LYS A 300 15.76 17.64 9.54
CA LYS A 300 15.79 17.68 11.01
C LYS A 300 15.22 16.38 11.64
N GLY A 301 15.47 15.23 11.01
CA GLY A 301 15.02 13.92 11.50
C GLY A 301 13.55 13.58 11.21
N TRP A 302 12.85 14.35 10.39
CA TRP A 302 11.47 14.09 9.96
C TRP A 302 11.38 13.90 8.44
N PRO A 303 10.53 12.98 7.96
CA PRO A 303 10.39 12.76 6.53
C PRO A 303 9.67 13.93 5.87
N ILE A 304 10.10 14.25 4.65
CA ILE A 304 9.43 15.17 3.74
C ILE A 304 9.24 14.46 2.40
N LEU A 305 8.10 14.70 1.77
CA LEU A 305 7.79 14.19 0.44
C LEU A 305 7.77 15.34 -0.56
N THR A 306 8.59 15.24 -1.60
CA THR A 306 8.70 16.26 -2.66
C THR A 306 8.52 15.63 -4.04
N PRO A 307 8.07 16.40 -5.05
CA PRO A 307 8.11 15.95 -6.44
C PRO A 307 9.51 15.56 -6.95
#